data_AF-A0A9P6EH51-F1
#
_entry.id   AF-A0A9P6EH51-F1
#
_cell.length_a   1.000
_cell.length_b   1.000
_cell.length_c   1.000
_cell.angle_alpha   90.00
_cell.angle_beta   90.00
_cell.angle_gamma   90.00
#
_symmetry.space_group_name_H-M   'P 1'
#
loop_
_entity.id
_entity.type
_entity.pdbx_description
1 polymer ?
#
loop_
_entity_poly.entity_id
_entity_poly.type
_entity_poly.pdbx_seq_one_letter_code
_entity_poly.pdbx_strand_id
1 'polypeptide(L)'
;MVDVALGAAIPPHTAHAISVSLPTWKDVVGYEEGEKRVMSCMVNGYPRFYIHLSIEKLANICAQRYAAADEKCLLFPTQKIAEECRSFIQRRSAVTGLPYSARLVHLFICPDDQADKLKIDKSSIAGSCADLHIVLFPQDAYSVAKEFWQHTGLGISSRLADKCLSLLPNSSVNGPAAPVTASGRYGVKSVHKHYSSPSISSPPSSPTSARLAAEDLEAEHATYLEERYGRNLPQSAADFAKQALRSRVAGVLLGDHSNGSSPPSVKGHGLFVGPSTRGVVEVSADDVYLYPCGMAAIWNAHFIALATLHPAKSVCLGFPYTDTLKILQKWGPGCHFFGHGLDTDIDDLETVLEEEHQRNPSQPPVLALFTEFPSNPLLRSANLPRLRKLADKYDFLIVIDETIGNVLNIRVLPYADIVVSSMTKVFSGAMNVMGGSLVLNPRGRHYSALKSSLNANFEDTYFSEDAIYMERNSRDFKRRIRLIDFNTETTCDFLRSRSVAAGVSSAVIKEVFLPKYITPENYELCRNKDVDPEDGKRGGYGGLFSVTFTTLEASKAFYDALQCYKGPSLGTNSTLACPYTLLAHFAELDWASRYGVEESLVRVSVGMEDVELLLSWMQIAVAAAEATYTSS
;
A
#
# COMPACT_ATOMS: atom_id res chain seq x y z
N MET A 1 -25.87 5.79 2.32
CA MET A 1 -25.23 4.99 3.38
C MET A 1 -24.43 3.90 2.69
N VAL A 2 -23.10 3.99 2.74
CA VAL A 2 -22.22 2.93 2.22
C VAL A 2 -22.08 1.90 3.34
N ASP A 3 -23.05 1.01 3.48
CA ASP A 3 -23.03 -0.02 4.52
C ASP A 3 -22.28 -1.25 3.99
N VAL A 4 -21.02 -1.40 4.41
CA VAL A 4 -20.19 -2.55 4.08
C VAL A 4 -19.99 -3.36 5.35
N ALA A 5 -20.46 -4.60 5.33
CA ALA A 5 -20.36 -5.51 6.46
C ALA A 5 -18.92 -5.65 6.97
N LEU A 6 -18.77 -5.76 8.30
CA LEU A 6 -17.50 -6.03 8.97
C LEU A 6 -16.75 -7.20 8.29
N GLY A 7 -15.46 -6.99 8.00
CA GLY A 7 -14.61 -8.02 7.42
C GLY A 7 -14.75 -8.21 5.91
N ALA A 8 -15.71 -7.56 5.25
CA ALA A 8 -15.86 -7.59 3.79
C ALA A 8 -14.79 -6.73 3.08
N ALA A 9 -14.45 -7.11 1.85
CA ALA A 9 -13.49 -6.38 1.02
C ALA A 9 -13.93 -4.93 0.72
N ILE A 10 -12.96 -4.02 0.58
CA ILE A 10 -13.19 -2.66 0.10
C ILE A 10 -12.35 -2.41 -1.16
N PRO A 11 -12.98 -2.07 -2.31
CA PRO A 11 -14.42 -2.11 -2.56
C PRO A 11 -15.02 -3.52 -2.46
N PRO A 12 -16.33 -3.64 -2.19
CA PRO A 12 -17.00 -4.94 -2.18
C PRO A 12 -16.80 -5.74 -3.47
N HIS A 13 -16.82 -7.07 -3.38
CA HIS A 13 -16.72 -8.00 -4.51
C HIS A 13 -15.47 -7.83 -5.40
N THR A 14 -14.38 -7.30 -4.85
CA THR A 14 -13.10 -7.15 -5.56
C THR A 14 -12.15 -8.27 -5.16
N ALA A 15 -11.85 -9.19 -6.09
CA ALA A 15 -11.09 -10.42 -5.81
C ALA A 15 -9.71 -10.20 -5.18
N HIS A 16 -9.00 -9.15 -5.60
CA HIS A 16 -7.69 -8.78 -5.07
C HIS A 16 -7.72 -7.45 -4.32
N ALA A 17 -8.83 -7.17 -3.62
CA ALA A 17 -8.92 -5.98 -2.78
C ALA A 17 -7.73 -5.92 -1.82
N ILE A 18 -7.30 -4.72 -1.48
CA ILE A 18 -6.18 -4.51 -0.55
C ILE A 18 -6.63 -3.86 0.76
N SER A 19 -7.93 -3.89 1.04
CA SER A 19 -8.55 -3.30 2.21
C SER A 19 -9.79 -4.10 2.62
N VAL A 20 -10.22 -3.87 3.85
CA VAL A 20 -11.29 -4.56 4.54
C VAL A 20 -12.12 -3.58 5.37
N SER A 21 -13.42 -3.86 5.51
CA SER A 21 -14.33 -3.02 6.27
C SER A 21 -14.19 -3.23 7.78
N LEU A 22 -13.94 -2.13 8.49
CA LEU A 22 -13.93 -2.01 9.95
C LEU A 22 -14.86 -0.85 10.36
N PRO A 23 -16.19 -1.06 10.30
CA PRO A 23 -17.17 0.02 10.22
C PRO A 23 -17.34 0.85 11.50
N THR A 24 -16.97 0.31 12.66
CA THR A 24 -17.07 1.01 13.95
C THR A 24 -15.73 1.07 14.67
N TRP A 25 -15.57 2.03 15.57
CA TRP A 25 -14.39 2.17 16.43
C TRP A 25 -14.13 0.87 17.20
N LYS A 26 -15.22 0.25 17.69
CA LYS A 26 -15.18 -1.03 18.38
C LYS A 26 -14.64 -2.14 17.47
N ASP A 27 -14.97 -2.14 16.19
CA ASP A 27 -14.43 -3.12 15.23
C ASP A 27 -12.92 -2.97 15.04
N VAL A 28 -12.41 -1.73 15.03
CA VAL A 28 -10.96 -1.49 14.92
C VAL A 28 -10.23 -1.98 16.18
N VAL A 29 -10.74 -1.64 17.37
CA VAL A 29 -10.18 -2.18 18.64
C VAL A 29 -10.22 -3.72 18.63
N GLY A 30 -11.36 -4.30 18.26
CA GLY A 30 -11.50 -5.76 18.20
C GLY A 30 -10.61 -6.44 17.17
N TYR A 31 -10.26 -5.76 16.07
CA TYR A 31 -9.28 -6.24 15.10
C TYR A 31 -7.88 -6.29 15.74
N GLU A 32 -7.45 -5.23 16.41
CA GLU A 32 -6.13 -5.15 17.06
C GLU A 32 -5.99 -6.10 18.27
N GLU A 33 -7.08 -6.32 19.02
CA GLU A 33 -7.12 -7.27 20.13
C GLU A 33 -7.29 -8.74 19.67
N GLY A 34 -7.54 -8.97 18.37
CA GLY A 34 -7.77 -10.31 17.84
C GLY A 34 -9.09 -10.94 18.30
N GLU A 35 -10.11 -10.14 18.57
CA GLU A 35 -11.42 -10.62 19.01
C GLU A 35 -12.03 -11.56 17.95
N LYS A 36 -12.52 -12.73 18.39
CA LYS A 36 -13.13 -13.74 17.50
C LYS A 36 -14.27 -13.18 16.65
N ARG A 37 -15.06 -12.22 17.17
CA ARG A 37 -16.18 -11.61 16.43
C ARG A 37 -15.71 -10.83 15.19
N VAL A 38 -14.50 -10.30 15.21
CA VAL A 38 -13.92 -9.54 14.09
C VAL A 38 -13.17 -10.51 13.19
N MET A 39 -12.23 -11.27 13.75
CA MET A 39 -11.33 -12.13 12.98
C MET A 39 -12.06 -13.21 12.17
N SER A 40 -13.19 -13.74 12.67
CA SER A 40 -13.98 -14.74 11.94
C SER A 40 -14.79 -14.19 10.76
N CYS A 41 -14.97 -12.87 10.67
CA CYS A 41 -15.66 -12.21 9.57
C CYS A 41 -14.72 -11.72 8.46
N MET A 42 -13.41 -11.70 8.71
CA MET A 42 -12.40 -11.19 7.78
C MET A 42 -12.29 -12.10 6.56
N VAL A 43 -12.73 -11.62 5.39
CA VAL A 43 -12.52 -12.33 4.11
C VAL A 43 -11.26 -11.86 3.39
N ASN A 44 -10.69 -10.74 3.83
CA ASN A 44 -9.51 -10.12 3.25
C ASN A 44 -8.85 -9.13 4.24
N GLY A 45 -7.70 -8.57 3.88
CA GLY A 45 -7.05 -7.48 4.61
C GLY A 45 -5.95 -6.83 3.77
N TYR A 46 -5.13 -5.98 4.39
CA TYR A 46 -3.99 -5.38 3.67
C TYR A 46 -2.87 -6.43 3.50
N PRO A 47 -2.45 -6.79 2.26
CA PRO A 47 -1.68 -8.02 1.97
C PRO A 47 -0.36 -8.23 2.75
N ARG A 48 0.25 -7.15 3.27
CA ARG A 48 1.46 -7.25 4.10
C ARG A 48 1.17 -7.68 5.54
N PHE A 49 0.05 -7.23 6.11
CA PHE A 49 -0.37 -7.54 7.48
C PHE A 49 -1.25 -8.79 7.52
N TYR A 50 -2.19 -8.90 6.58
CA TYR A 50 -3.06 -10.05 6.38
C TYR A 50 -2.63 -10.76 5.08
N ILE A 51 -2.09 -11.98 5.16
CA ILE A 51 -1.70 -12.71 3.94
C ILE A 51 -2.96 -13.10 3.19
N HIS A 52 -3.01 -12.78 1.90
CA HIS A 52 -4.18 -13.08 1.08
C HIS A 52 -4.49 -14.59 1.04
N LEU A 53 -5.77 -14.96 1.08
CA LEU A 53 -6.20 -16.35 1.15
C LEU A 53 -5.67 -17.22 0.00
N SER A 54 -5.54 -16.67 -1.21
CA SER A 54 -4.88 -17.37 -2.33
C SER A 54 -3.42 -17.73 -2.06
N ILE A 55 -2.67 -16.81 -1.43
CA ILE A 55 -1.27 -17.04 -1.05
C ILE A 55 -1.22 -18.11 0.05
N GLU A 56 -2.12 -18.04 1.03
CA GLU A 56 -2.21 -19.07 2.09
C GLU A 56 -2.57 -20.44 1.53
N LYS A 57 -3.54 -20.52 0.60
CA LYS A 57 -3.91 -21.76 -0.09
C LYS A 57 -2.72 -22.36 -0.82
N LEU A 58 -2.00 -21.55 -1.60
CA LEU A 58 -0.79 -21.99 -2.30
C LEU A 58 0.32 -22.43 -1.34
N ALA A 59 0.54 -21.67 -0.26
CA ALA A 59 1.53 -22.00 0.76
C ALA A 59 1.20 -23.31 1.48
N ASN A 60 -0.08 -23.58 1.76
CA ASN A 60 -0.53 -24.84 2.35
C ASN A 60 -0.27 -26.02 1.42
N ILE A 61 -0.55 -25.89 0.12
CA ILE A 61 -0.26 -26.94 -0.88
C ILE A 61 1.26 -27.19 -0.97
N CYS A 62 2.06 -26.11 -1.00
CA CYS A 62 3.52 -26.22 -0.99
C CYS A 62 4.04 -26.89 0.29
N ALA A 63 3.49 -26.54 1.45
CA ALA A 63 3.88 -27.13 2.72
C ALA A 63 3.53 -28.62 2.77
N GLN A 64 2.34 -29.03 2.33
CA GLN A 64 1.96 -30.44 2.26
C GLN A 64 2.90 -31.29 1.41
N ARG A 65 3.49 -30.71 0.37
CA ARG A 65 4.38 -31.40 -0.55
C ARG A 65 5.85 -31.40 -0.11
N TYR A 66 6.30 -30.32 0.51
CA TYR A 66 7.73 -30.07 0.71
C TYR A 66 8.14 -29.86 2.17
N ALA A 67 7.23 -29.55 3.09
CA ALA A 67 7.55 -29.26 4.48
C ALA A 67 7.68 -30.55 5.32
N ALA A 68 8.54 -30.49 6.34
CA ALA A 68 8.49 -31.42 7.46
C ALA A 68 7.28 -31.11 8.38
N ALA A 69 6.96 -32.01 9.30
CA ALA A 69 5.74 -31.93 10.13
C ALA A 69 5.64 -30.67 11.00
N ASP A 70 6.77 -30.04 11.35
CA ASP A 70 6.90 -28.86 12.20
C ASP A 70 7.27 -27.58 11.43
N GLU A 71 7.32 -27.65 10.10
CA GLU A 71 7.70 -26.52 9.26
C GLU A 71 6.48 -25.75 8.71
N LYS A 72 6.66 -24.44 8.53
CA LYS A 72 5.81 -23.56 7.73
C LYS A 72 6.60 -23.01 6.55
N CYS A 73 5.91 -22.36 5.61
CA CYS A 73 6.57 -21.70 4.50
C CYS A 73 6.07 -20.27 4.23
N LEU A 74 6.94 -19.50 3.58
CA LEU A 74 6.60 -18.28 2.86
C LEU A 74 7.06 -18.39 1.41
N LEU A 75 6.38 -17.67 0.53
CA LEU A 75 6.50 -17.79 -0.91
C LEU A 75 7.08 -16.51 -1.54
N PHE A 76 8.09 -16.65 -2.39
CA PHE A 76 8.83 -15.54 -2.98
C PHE A 76 8.99 -15.71 -4.50
N PRO A 77 9.05 -14.61 -5.26
CA PRO A 77 9.09 -14.65 -6.72
C PRO A 77 10.48 -14.96 -7.29
N THR A 78 11.57 -14.80 -6.52
CA THR A 78 12.94 -15.06 -6.98
C THR A 78 13.79 -15.75 -5.90
N GLN A 79 14.82 -16.47 -6.35
CA GLN A 79 15.78 -17.13 -5.47
C GLN A 79 16.48 -16.13 -4.55
N LYS A 80 16.89 -14.98 -5.10
CA LYS A 80 17.59 -13.92 -4.37
C LYS A 80 16.77 -13.43 -3.17
N ILE A 81 15.48 -13.17 -3.36
CA ILE A 81 14.59 -12.73 -2.28
C ILE A 81 14.39 -13.84 -1.24
N ALA A 82 14.22 -15.09 -1.68
CA ALA A 82 14.09 -16.22 -0.76
C ALA A 82 15.37 -16.41 0.10
N GLU A 83 16.55 -16.19 -0.48
CA GLU A 83 17.84 -16.20 0.22
C GLU A 83 17.96 -15.04 1.21
N GLU A 84 17.47 -13.85 0.87
CA GLU A 84 17.40 -12.71 1.79
C GLU A 84 16.49 -13.00 3.00
N CYS A 85 15.33 -13.63 2.77
CA CYS A 85 14.44 -14.06 3.86
C CYS A 85 15.12 -15.09 4.77
N ARG A 86 15.79 -16.10 4.18
CA ARG A 86 16.56 -17.11 4.94
C ARG A 86 17.65 -16.44 5.78
N SER A 87 18.43 -15.55 5.18
CA SER A 87 19.50 -14.81 5.84
C SER A 87 18.96 -13.89 6.94
N PHE A 88 17.77 -13.33 6.77
CA PHE A 88 17.10 -12.55 7.80
C PHE A 88 16.69 -13.41 9.00
N ILE A 89 16.07 -14.57 8.78
CA ILE A 89 15.71 -15.52 9.84
C ILE A 89 16.96 -15.94 10.64
N GLN A 90 18.05 -16.28 9.95
CA GLN A 90 19.32 -16.68 10.58
C GLN A 90 19.95 -15.54 11.40
N ARG A 91 19.95 -14.31 10.88
CA ARG A 91 20.44 -13.14 11.64
C ARG A 91 19.61 -12.87 12.89
N ARG A 92 18.28 -12.96 12.78
CA ARG A 92 17.38 -12.75 13.92
C ARG A 92 17.50 -13.86 14.96
N SER A 93 17.70 -15.11 14.53
CA SER A 93 18.05 -16.25 15.38
C SER A 93 19.27 -15.96 16.25
N ALA A 94 20.34 -15.39 15.67
CA ALA A 94 21.54 -15.02 16.42
C ALA A 94 21.29 -13.93 17.47
N VAL A 95 20.36 -13.00 17.20
CA VAL A 95 19.99 -11.92 18.13
C VAL A 95 19.07 -12.40 19.25
N THR A 96 18.13 -13.30 18.97
CA THR A 96 17.18 -13.82 19.97
C THR A 96 17.73 -15.00 20.77
N GLY A 97 18.82 -15.64 20.31
CA GLY A 97 19.38 -16.85 20.92
C GLY A 97 18.56 -18.11 20.62
N LEU A 98 17.56 -18.05 19.74
CA LEU A 98 16.72 -19.17 19.35
C LEU A 98 17.24 -19.76 18.04
N PRO A 99 17.52 -21.08 17.92
CA PRO A 99 18.20 -21.67 16.77
C PRO A 99 17.25 -21.91 15.59
N TYR A 100 16.82 -20.85 14.90
CA TYR A 100 15.98 -20.99 13.72
C TYR A 100 16.82 -21.40 12.50
N SER A 101 16.43 -22.49 11.86
CA SER A 101 16.93 -22.90 10.54
C SER A 101 15.92 -22.50 9.46
N ALA A 102 16.40 -22.31 8.24
CA ALA A 102 15.53 -22.10 7.08
C ALA A 102 16.18 -22.71 5.84
N ARG A 103 15.39 -23.38 5.02
CA ARG A 103 15.83 -24.04 3.78
C ARG A 103 14.97 -23.60 2.60
N LEU A 104 15.54 -23.73 1.41
CA LEU A 104 14.91 -23.27 0.18
C LEU A 104 14.45 -24.45 -0.66
N VAL A 105 13.27 -24.33 -1.25
CA VAL A 105 12.77 -25.23 -2.29
C VAL A 105 12.40 -24.37 -3.50
N HIS A 106 12.79 -24.84 -4.67
CA HIS A 106 12.45 -24.22 -5.94
C HIS A 106 11.36 -25.04 -6.63
N LEU A 107 10.29 -24.37 -7.06
CA LEU A 107 9.18 -24.97 -7.77
C LEU A 107 8.94 -24.20 -9.07
N PHE A 108 9.16 -24.89 -10.19
CA PHE A 108 8.83 -24.41 -11.51
C PHE A 108 7.54 -25.08 -12.00
N ILE A 109 6.47 -24.30 -12.22
CA ILE A 109 5.12 -24.79 -12.52
C ILE A 109 4.79 -24.47 -13.98
N CYS A 110 4.47 -25.49 -14.79
CA CYS A 110 4.11 -25.35 -16.19
C CYS A 110 2.82 -26.12 -16.51
N PRO A 111 2.06 -25.71 -17.56
CA PRO A 111 0.88 -26.46 -18.01
C PRO A 111 1.22 -27.89 -18.41
N ASP A 112 0.35 -28.85 -18.07
CA ASP A 112 0.58 -30.31 -18.18
C ASP A 112 0.91 -30.82 -19.61
N ASP A 113 0.69 -30.03 -20.67
CA ASP A 113 0.97 -30.44 -22.06
C ASP A 113 2.43 -30.26 -22.53
N GLN A 114 3.36 -29.81 -21.67
CA GLN A 114 4.77 -29.57 -22.07
C GLN A 114 5.85 -30.27 -21.23
N ALA A 115 5.48 -31.17 -20.31
CA ALA A 115 6.44 -31.85 -19.45
C ALA A 115 7.40 -32.82 -20.18
N ASP A 116 7.07 -33.28 -21.40
CA ASP A 116 7.83 -34.31 -22.12
C ASP A 116 8.83 -33.81 -23.18
N LYS A 117 9.10 -32.50 -23.27
CA LYS A 117 10.14 -31.98 -24.18
C LYS A 117 11.15 -31.09 -23.46
N LEU A 118 12.11 -31.74 -22.82
CA LEU A 118 13.40 -31.15 -22.42
C LEU A 118 14.17 -30.64 -23.65
N LYS A 119 13.83 -29.43 -24.11
CA LYS A 119 14.59 -28.49 -24.97
C LYS A 119 13.63 -27.39 -25.41
N ILE A 120 13.15 -26.57 -24.48
CA ILE A 120 12.35 -25.40 -24.81
C ILE A 120 13.09 -24.17 -24.31
N ASP A 121 13.34 -23.25 -25.23
CA ASP A 121 14.03 -21.98 -24.97
C ASP A 121 13.22 -21.18 -23.94
N LYS A 122 13.86 -20.70 -22.86
CA LYS A 122 13.20 -19.94 -21.78
C LYS A 122 12.43 -18.71 -22.32
N SER A 123 12.85 -18.19 -23.48
CA SER A 123 12.17 -17.08 -24.18
C SER A 123 10.78 -17.45 -24.73
N SER A 124 10.52 -18.73 -25.02
CA SER A 124 9.28 -19.22 -25.64
C SER A 124 8.18 -19.62 -24.65
N ILE A 125 8.49 -19.61 -23.35
CA ILE A 125 7.61 -19.98 -22.22
C ILE A 125 7.26 -18.73 -21.37
N ALA A 126 7.75 -17.55 -21.77
CA ALA A 126 7.55 -16.31 -21.03
C ALA A 126 6.04 -15.99 -20.92
N GLY A 127 5.49 -16.22 -19.73
CA GLY A 127 4.07 -16.01 -19.42
C GLY A 127 3.28 -17.28 -19.11
N SER A 128 3.62 -18.45 -19.66
CA SER A 128 2.83 -19.69 -19.46
C SER A 128 3.20 -20.48 -18.20
N CYS A 129 4.42 -20.32 -17.69
CA CYS A 129 4.86 -20.96 -16.45
C CYS A 129 4.97 -19.96 -15.29
N ALA A 130 5.08 -20.48 -14.08
CA ALA A 130 5.34 -19.72 -12.86
C ALA A 130 6.60 -20.24 -12.17
N ASP A 131 7.47 -19.32 -11.78
CA ASP A 131 8.66 -19.60 -10.99
C ASP A 131 8.38 -19.22 -9.53
N LEU A 132 8.57 -20.16 -8.61
CA LEU A 132 8.22 -20.01 -7.21
C LEU A 132 9.34 -20.51 -6.30
N HIS A 133 9.76 -19.65 -5.38
CA HIS A 133 10.77 -19.98 -4.39
C HIS A 133 10.15 -20.03 -2.99
N ILE A 134 10.31 -21.16 -2.32
CA ILE A 134 9.67 -21.48 -1.06
C ILE A 134 10.73 -21.45 0.03
N VAL A 135 10.53 -20.63 1.06
CA VAL A 135 11.36 -20.63 2.26
C VAL A 135 10.63 -21.43 3.32
N LEU A 136 11.18 -22.58 3.69
CA LEU A 136 10.68 -23.48 4.74
C LEU A 136 11.45 -23.24 6.03
N PHE A 137 10.74 -23.13 7.13
CA PHE A 137 11.31 -22.83 8.46
C PHE A 137 10.43 -23.44 9.58
N PRO A 138 10.99 -23.74 10.76
CA PRO A 138 10.24 -24.19 11.92
C PRO A 138 9.07 -23.26 12.28
N GLN A 139 7.92 -23.80 12.66
CA GLN A 139 6.69 -23.03 12.90
C GLN A 139 6.85 -21.90 13.93
N ASP A 140 7.71 -22.08 14.92
CA ASP A 140 8.03 -21.07 15.95
C ASP A 140 8.84 -19.88 15.39
N ALA A 141 9.49 -20.03 14.23
CA ALA A 141 10.15 -18.95 13.50
C ALA A 141 9.18 -18.10 12.66
N TYR A 142 7.88 -18.44 12.63
CA TYR A 142 6.91 -17.76 11.76
C TYR A 142 6.79 -16.26 12.03
N SER A 143 6.81 -15.83 13.29
CA SER A 143 6.76 -14.40 13.63
C SER A 143 7.93 -13.63 13.01
N VAL A 144 9.14 -14.19 13.10
CA VAL A 144 10.37 -13.64 12.51
C VAL A 144 10.30 -13.63 10.99
N ALA A 145 9.92 -14.75 10.36
CA ALA A 145 9.78 -14.83 8.91
C ALA A 145 8.72 -13.84 8.39
N LYS A 146 7.64 -13.66 9.14
CA LYS A 146 6.56 -12.72 8.84
C LYS A 146 7.03 -11.26 8.96
N GLU A 147 7.98 -10.93 9.84
CA GLU A 147 8.60 -9.60 9.86
C GLU A 147 9.28 -9.27 8.52
N PHE A 148 9.99 -10.23 7.92
CA PHE A 148 10.60 -10.03 6.60
C PHE A 148 9.52 -9.78 5.53
N TRP A 149 8.49 -10.62 5.46
CA TRP A 149 7.36 -10.44 4.55
C TRP A 149 6.73 -9.06 4.70
N GLN A 150 6.40 -8.68 5.94
CA GLN A 150 5.72 -7.44 6.23
C GLN A 150 6.62 -6.27 5.86
N HIS A 151 7.81 -6.16 6.45
CA HIS A 151 8.61 -4.95 6.33
C HIS A 151 9.18 -4.76 4.92
N THR A 152 9.63 -5.82 4.26
CA THR A 152 10.18 -5.70 2.90
C THR A 152 9.09 -5.62 1.84
N GLY A 153 7.96 -6.30 2.05
CA GLY A 153 6.90 -6.42 1.04
C GLY A 153 7.32 -7.13 -0.25
N LEU A 154 8.34 -8.00 -0.18
CA LEU A 154 8.92 -8.74 -1.31
C LEU A 154 8.29 -10.14 -1.55
N GLY A 155 7.25 -10.50 -0.81
CA GLY A 155 6.49 -11.72 -1.03
C GLY A 155 5.74 -11.73 -2.37
N ILE A 156 5.26 -12.90 -2.80
CA ILE A 156 4.40 -13.00 -4.00
C ILE A 156 3.10 -12.21 -3.84
N SER A 157 2.53 -11.73 -4.95
CA SER A 157 1.20 -11.12 -4.97
C SER A 157 0.07 -12.16 -4.98
N SER A 158 -1.16 -11.73 -4.68
CA SER A 158 -2.33 -12.60 -4.77
C SER A 158 -2.60 -13.07 -6.21
N ARG A 159 -2.38 -12.22 -7.22
CA ARG A 159 -2.47 -12.61 -8.63
C ARG A 159 -1.42 -13.64 -9.03
N LEU A 160 -0.18 -13.48 -8.58
CA LEU A 160 0.85 -14.51 -8.81
C LEU A 160 0.47 -15.83 -8.12
N ALA A 161 -0.11 -15.78 -6.93
CA ALA A 161 -0.60 -16.97 -6.25
C ALA A 161 -1.72 -17.67 -7.04
N ASP A 162 -2.71 -16.92 -7.54
CA ASP A 162 -3.81 -17.48 -8.34
C ASP A 162 -3.31 -18.05 -9.68
N LYS A 163 -2.33 -17.40 -10.32
CA LYS A 163 -1.64 -17.97 -11.49
C LYS A 163 -1.00 -19.32 -11.15
N CYS A 164 -0.20 -19.39 -10.09
CA CYS A 164 0.40 -20.65 -9.66
C CYS A 164 -0.64 -21.74 -9.37
N LEU A 165 -1.74 -21.39 -8.70
CA LEU A 165 -2.84 -22.32 -8.40
C LEU A 165 -3.51 -22.84 -9.66
N SER A 166 -3.72 -22.00 -10.67
CA SER A 166 -4.33 -22.40 -11.96
C SER A 166 -3.48 -23.37 -12.76
N LEU A 167 -2.17 -23.39 -12.52
CA LEU A 167 -1.20 -24.27 -13.21
C LEU A 167 -0.95 -25.59 -12.46
N LEU A 168 -1.44 -25.75 -11.23
CA LEU A 168 -1.25 -26.99 -10.47
C LEU A 168 -2.29 -28.04 -10.89
N PRO A 169 -1.91 -29.33 -11.04
CA PRO A 169 -2.85 -30.38 -11.41
C PRO A 169 -3.97 -30.54 -10.36
N ASN A 170 -5.21 -30.74 -10.81
CA ASN A 170 -6.39 -30.93 -9.94
C ASN A 170 -6.24 -32.09 -8.93
N SER A 171 -5.34 -33.06 -9.18
CA SER A 171 -5.03 -34.17 -8.26
C SER A 171 -4.29 -33.76 -6.98
N SER A 172 -3.87 -32.49 -6.86
CA SER A 172 -3.16 -31.95 -5.69
C SER A 172 -4.10 -31.45 -4.59
N VAL A 173 -5.41 -31.42 -4.83
CA VAL A 173 -6.40 -30.82 -3.93
C VAL A 173 -7.15 -31.91 -3.16
N ASN A 174 -6.48 -32.50 -2.15
CA ASN A 174 -7.18 -33.16 -1.06
C ASN A 174 -7.18 -32.22 0.15
N GLY A 175 -8.05 -31.21 0.11
CA GLY A 175 -8.33 -30.37 1.28
C GLY A 175 -9.25 -31.08 2.28
N PRO A 176 -9.20 -30.75 3.57
CA PRO A 176 -10.20 -31.21 4.54
C PRO A 176 -11.59 -30.68 4.17
N ALA A 177 -12.61 -31.49 4.41
CA ALA A 177 -14.01 -31.17 4.11
C ALA A 177 -14.42 -29.80 4.69
N ALA A 178 -15.15 -29.02 3.87
CA ALA A 178 -15.73 -27.75 4.26
C ALA A 178 -16.50 -27.88 5.60
N PRO A 179 -16.46 -26.86 6.49
CA PRO A 179 -17.29 -26.87 7.68
C PRO A 179 -18.76 -26.92 7.27
N VAL A 180 -19.49 -27.86 7.85
CA VAL A 180 -20.95 -27.97 7.71
C VAL A 180 -21.55 -26.63 8.15
N THR A 181 -22.13 -25.89 7.21
CA THR A 181 -22.96 -24.72 7.53
C THR A 181 -24.10 -25.17 8.43
N ALA A 182 -24.04 -24.78 9.70
CA ALA A 182 -25.19 -24.90 10.60
C ALA A 182 -26.31 -24.02 10.04
N SER A 183 -27.35 -24.65 9.51
CA SER A 183 -28.59 -23.97 9.11
C SER A 183 -29.28 -23.45 10.37
N GLY A 184 -28.91 -22.24 10.80
CA GLY A 184 -29.62 -21.48 11.81
C GLY A 184 -30.99 -21.07 11.26
N ARG A 185 -32.04 -21.65 11.83
CA ARG A 185 -33.44 -21.29 11.55
C ARG A 185 -33.69 -19.85 12.00
N TYR A 186 -33.71 -18.90 11.07
CA TYR A 186 -34.34 -17.60 11.31
C TYR A 186 -35.85 -17.75 11.14
N GLY A 187 -36.57 -17.65 12.26
CA GLY A 187 -38.03 -17.57 12.28
C GLY A 187 -38.50 -16.22 11.74
N VAL A 188 -39.04 -16.22 10.54
CA VAL A 188 -39.82 -15.10 10.00
C VAL A 188 -41.24 -15.22 10.54
N LYS A 189 -41.63 -14.31 11.44
CA LYS A 189 -43.05 -14.09 11.77
C LYS A 189 -43.68 -13.27 10.66
N SER A 190 -44.37 -13.91 9.72
CA SER A 190 -45.33 -13.24 8.83
C SER A 190 -46.73 -13.39 9.41
N VAL A 191 -47.38 -12.27 9.68
CA VAL A 191 -48.83 -12.19 9.91
C VAL A 191 -49.47 -12.06 8.54
N HIS A 192 -50.34 -12.99 8.13
CA HIS A 192 -51.61 -12.72 7.43
C HIS A 192 -52.40 -14.04 7.22
N LYS A 193 -53.71 -13.89 7.19
CA LYS A 193 -54.79 -14.88 7.40
C LYS A 193 -55.22 -15.61 6.11
N HIS A 194 -55.65 -16.88 6.29
CA HIS A 194 -56.68 -17.68 5.59
C HIS A 194 -56.67 -17.85 4.05
N TYR A 195 -56.48 -19.08 3.53
CA TYR A 195 -57.55 -20.02 3.07
C TYR A 195 -56.96 -21.34 2.47
N SER A 196 -57.38 -22.47 3.06
CA SER A 196 -57.75 -23.81 2.56
C SER A 196 -57.13 -24.52 1.31
N SER A 197 -56.42 -25.65 1.56
CA SER A 197 -56.55 -27.07 1.06
C SER A 197 -56.84 -27.46 -0.43
N PRO A 198 -56.59 -28.72 -0.90
CA PRO A 198 -55.84 -29.86 -0.34
C PRO A 198 -54.81 -30.57 -1.28
N SER A 199 -54.08 -31.49 -0.66
CA SER A 199 -53.13 -32.53 -1.11
C SER A 199 -53.45 -33.37 -2.36
N ILE A 200 -52.42 -34.00 -2.98
CA ILE A 200 -52.29 -35.47 -3.21
C ILE A 200 -50.87 -35.89 -3.69
N SER A 201 -50.30 -36.83 -2.91
CA SER A 201 -49.28 -37.90 -3.07
C SER A 201 -48.31 -38.09 -4.27
N SER A 202 -47.02 -38.22 -3.88
CA SER A 202 -46.05 -39.33 -4.15
C SER A 202 -45.23 -39.41 -5.47
N PRO A 203 -44.00 -40.00 -5.42
CA PRO A 203 -42.79 -39.57 -6.18
C PRO A 203 -42.40 -40.56 -7.33
N PRO A 204 -41.38 -40.31 -8.20
CA PRO A 204 -39.96 -40.52 -7.82
C PRO A 204 -38.89 -39.70 -8.60
N SER A 205 -37.63 -39.91 -8.15
CA SER A 205 -36.32 -39.71 -8.80
C SER A 205 -35.67 -38.33 -8.82
N SER A 206 -34.56 -38.26 -8.09
CA SER A 206 -33.52 -37.23 -8.14
C SER A 206 -32.87 -37.13 -9.52
N PRO A 207 -32.40 -35.93 -9.90
CA PRO A 207 -31.09 -35.83 -10.52
C PRO A 207 -30.16 -34.90 -9.75
N THR A 208 -28.91 -35.36 -9.74
CA THR A 208 -27.71 -34.82 -9.14
C THR A 208 -27.18 -33.59 -9.90
N SER A 209 -26.33 -32.82 -9.22
CA SER A 209 -25.29 -31.89 -9.74
C SER A 209 -25.75 -30.68 -10.57
N ALA A 210 -25.94 -29.54 -9.92
CA ALA A 210 -26.01 -28.23 -10.60
C ALA A 210 -25.32 -27.08 -9.82
N ARG A 211 -24.59 -27.35 -8.73
CA ARG A 211 -24.04 -26.29 -7.85
C ARG A 211 -22.53 -26.04 -7.93
N LEU A 212 -21.75 -26.90 -8.60
CA LEU A 212 -20.31 -26.67 -8.78
C LEU A 212 -19.97 -25.91 -10.08
N ALA A 213 -20.90 -25.81 -11.03
CA ALA A 213 -20.65 -25.12 -12.29
C ALA A 213 -20.93 -23.60 -12.22
N ALA A 214 -21.72 -23.13 -11.25
CA ALA A 214 -22.20 -21.74 -11.25
C ALA A 214 -21.14 -20.71 -10.84
N GLU A 215 -20.22 -21.06 -9.91
CA GLU A 215 -19.17 -20.15 -9.44
C GLU A 215 -18.02 -20.03 -10.45
N ASP A 216 -17.61 -21.14 -11.09
CA ASP A 216 -16.61 -21.11 -12.17
C ASP A 216 -17.13 -20.39 -13.42
N LEU A 217 -18.41 -20.56 -13.76
CA LEU A 217 -19.04 -19.84 -14.87
C LEU A 217 -19.12 -18.33 -14.62
N GLU A 218 -19.29 -17.85 -13.39
CA GLU A 218 -19.31 -16.41 -13.09
C GLU A 218 -17.91 -15.78 -13.19
N ALA A 219 -16.86 -16.48 -12.76
CA ALA A 219 -15.47 -16.01 -12.86
C ALA A 219 -14.97 -16.02 -14.31
N GLU A 220 -15.26 -17.07 -15.08
CA GLU A 220 -14.97 -17.14 -16.51
C GLU A 220 -15.78 -16.10 -17.30
N HIS A 221 -17.05 -15.89 -16.96
CA HIS A 221 -17.90 -14.90 -17.62
C HIS A 221 -17.51 -13.46 -17.28
N ALA A 222 -17.05 -13.18 -16.05
CA ALA A 222 -16.48 -11.87 -15.69
C ALA A 222 -15.18 -11.59 -16.45
N THR A 223 -14.29 -12.58 -16.54
CA THR A 223 -13.04 -12.49 -17.30
C THR A 223 -13.31 -12.31 -18.79
N TYR A 224 -14.25 -13.07 -19.35
CA TYR A 224 -14.66 -13.02 -20.76
C TYR A 224 -15.37 -11.70 -21.12
N LEU A 225 -16.24 -11.18 -20.24
CA LEU A 225 -16.86 -9.87 -20.43
C LEU A 225 -15.81 -8.76 -20.41
N GLU A 226 -14.83 -8.80 -19.52
CA GLU A 226 -13.78 -7.78 -19.42
C GLU A 226 -12.77 -7.82 -20.59
N GLU A 227 -12.42 -9.01 -21.07
CA GLU A 227 -11.57 -9.20 -22.26
C GLU A 227 -12.27 -8.71 -23.54
N ARG A 228 -13.58 -8.98 -23.70
CA ARG A 228 -14.35 -8.60 -24.89
C ARG A 228 -14.53 -7.08 -25.06
N TYR A 229 -14.40 -6.30 -23.98
CA TYR A 229 -14.40 -4.83 -24.02
C TYR A 229 -12.99 -4.20 -23.97
N GLY A 230 -11.92 -5.00 -24.17
CA GLY A 230 -10.54 -4.51 -24.22
C GLY A 230 -9.97 -4.03 -22.87
N ARG A 231 -10.51 -4.53 -21.75
CA ARG A 231 -10.15 -4.10 -20.38
C ARG A 231 -9.10 -4.96 -19.68
N ASN A 232 -8.81 -6.15 -20.21
CA ASN A 232 -7.64 -6.95 -19.85
C ASN A 232 -6.72 -7.02 -21.08
N LEU A 233 -5.59 -6.32 -20.99
CA LEU A 233 -4.54 -6.49 -22.00
C LEU A 233 -3.96 -7.91 -21.84
N PRO A 234 -3.61 -8.59 -22.94
CA PRO A 234 -2.94 -9.89 -22.84
C PRO A 234 -1.64 -9.74 -22.05
N GLN A 235 -1.15 -10.83 -21.45
CA GLN A 235 0.13 -10.83 -20.72
C GLN A 235 1.31 -10.32 -21.57
N SER A 236 1.23 -10.46 -22.90
CA SER A 236 2.18 -9.87 -23.85
C SER A 236 2.25 -8.33 -23.81
N ALA A 237 1.32 -7.66 -23.15
CA ALA A 237 1.33 -6.22 -22.94
C ALA A 237 2.05 -5.78 -21.65
N ALA A 238 2.55 -6.72 -20.85
CA ALA A 238 3.19 -6.41 -19.57
C ALA A 238 4.40 -5.47 -19.72
N ASP A 239 5.25 -5.69 -20.73
CA ASP A 239 6.43 -4.84 -20.98
C ASP A 239 6.01 -3.41 -21.35
N PHE A 240 4.98 -3.28 -22.20
CA PHE A 240 4.39 -1.99 -22.52
C PHE A 240 3.81 -1.32 -21.28
N ALA A 241 3.07 -2.06 -20.46
CA ALA A 241 2.47 -1.55 -19.22
C ALA A 241 3.55 -1.02 -18.27
N LYS A 242 4.63 -1.78 -18.05
CA LYS A 242 5.78 -1.35 -17.23
C LYS A 242 6.49 -0.15 -17.84
N GLN A 243 6.64 -0.06 -19.16
CA GLN A 243 7.24 1.10 -19.82
C GLN A 243 6.36 2.36 -19.66
N ALA A 244 5.04 2.22 -19.81
CA ALA A 244 4.08 3.31 -19.61
C ALA A 244 4.09 3.79 -18.16
N LEU A 245 4.10 2.86 -17.19
CA LEU A 245 4.22 3.16 -15.77
C LEU A 245 5.50 3.94 -15.43
N ARG A 246 6.66 3.47 -15.91
CA ARG A 246 7.93 4.18 -15.73
C ARG A 246 7.89 5.58 -16.32
N SER A 247 7.31 5.74 -17.51
CA SER A 247 7.18 7.03 -18.18
C SER A 247 6.25 7.99 -17.44
N ARG A 248 5.13 7.49 -16.91
CA ARG A 248 4.17 8.25 -16.09
C ARG A 248 4.80 8.69 -14.76
N VAL A 249 5.50 7.77 -14.08
CA VAL A 249 6.23 8.06 -12.83
C VAL A 249 7.38 9.05 -13.04
N ALA A 250 8.11 8.94 -14.15
CA ALA A 250 9.18 9.88 -14.53
C ALA A 250 8.63 11.27 -14.91
N GLY A 251 7.33 11.41 -15.15
CA GLY A 251 6.71 12.67 -15.58
C GLY A 251 7.09 13.06 -17.00
N VAL A 252 7.43 12.10 -17.86
CA VAL A 252 7.86 12.34 -19.25
C VAL A 252 6.76 12.05 -20.27
N LEU A 253 5.65 11.44 -19.87
CA LEU A 253 4.57 11.06 -20.80
C LEU A 253 3.77 12.31 -21.26
N LEU A 254 3.80 12.60 -22.57
CA LEU A 254 3.19 13.81 -23.15
C LEU A 254 1.72 13.64 -23.58
N GLY A 255 1.21 12.40 -23.63
CA GLY A 255 -0.17 12.11 -24.01
C GLY A 255 -0.70 10.91 -23.25
N ASP A 256 -1.38 11.16 -22.13
CA ASP A 256 -2.14 10.13 -21.39
C ASP A 256 -3.60 10.03 -21.91
N HIS A 257 -3.89 10.67 -23.05
CA HIS A 257 -5.23 10.81 -23.61
C HIS A 257 -5.66 9.56 -24.37
N SER A 258 -6.45 8.70 -23.72
CA SER A 258 -7.49 7.96 -24.43
C SER A 258 -8.85 8.59 -24.13
N ASN A 259 -9.21 9.62 -24.93
CA ASN A 259 -10.62 9.91 -25.11
C ASN A 259 -11.27 8.63 -25.64
N GLY A 260 -12.20 8.07 -24.87
CA GLY A 260 -12.63 6.68 -24.95
C GLY A 260 -12.94 6.17 -26.35
N SER A 261 -12.45 4.97 -26.67
CA SER A 261 -13.09 3.92 -27.49
C SER A 261 -12.11 2.91 -28.10
N SER A 262 -10.79 3.11 -28.04
CA SER A 262 -9.82 2.18 -28.63
C SER A 262 -8.72 1.78 -27.64
N PRO A 263 -8.47 0.48 -27.39
CA PRO A 263 -7.27 0.04 -26.68
C PRO A 263 -6.03 0.41 -27.51
N PRO A 264 -4.91 0.80 -26.87
CA PRO A 264 -3.66 1.02 -27.59
C PRO A 264 -3.29 -0.28 -28.29
N SER A 265 -3.34 -0.28 -29.61
CA SER A 265 -2.93 -1.44 -30.39
C SER A 265 -1.43 -1.65 -30.17
N VAL A 266 -1.04 -2.87 -29.81
CA VAL A 266 0.36 -3.37 -29.68
C VAL A 266 1.19 -3.18 -30.96
N LYS A 267 0.61 -2.65 -32.04
CA LYS A 267 1.27 -2.39 -33.32
C LYS A 267 1.73 -0.92 -33.43
N GLY A 268 2.95 -0.65 -32.99
CA GLY A 268 3.85 0.27 -33.71
C GLY A 268 3.79 1.79 -33.44
N HIS A 269 3.10 2.28 -32.41
CA HIS A 269 3.25 3.67 -31.97
C HIS A 269 3.85 3.69 -30.56
N GLY A 270 5.15 4.00 -30.47
CA GLY A 270 5.84 4.15 -29.18
C GLY A 270 5.21 5.24 -28.31
N LEU A 271 5.45 5.17 -27.00
CA LEU A 271 4.99 6.19 -26.06
C LEU A 271 5.55 7.56 -26.48
N PHE A 272 4.69 8.57 -26.56
CA PHE A 272 5.12 9.93 -26.84
C PHE A 272 5.65 10.57 -25.55
N VAL A 273 6.96 10.80 -25.51
CA VAL A 273 7.67 11.29 -24.32
C VAL A 273 8.32 12.65 -24.56
N GLY A 274 8.45 13.43 -23.49
CA GLY A 274 9.01 14.79 -23.46
C GLY A 274 9.88 15.00 -22.22
N PRO A 275 10.25 16.26 -21.91
CA PRO A 275 11.04 16.56 -20.73
C PRO A 275 10.25 16.22 -19.45
N SER A 276 10.96 15.81 -18.40
CA SER A 276 10.31 15.48 -17.12
C SER A 276 9.69 16.71 -16.46
N THR A 277 8.46 16.54 -15.95
CA THR A 277 7.72 17.54 -15.17
C THR A 277 8.08 17.57 -13.68
N ARG A 278 9.02 16.71 -13.24
CA ARG A 278 9.40 16.51 -11.83
C ARG A 278 10.34 17.56 -11.24
N GLY A 279 10.61 18.64 -11.98
CA GLY A 279 11.57 19.69 -11.59
C GLY A 279 13.03 19.35 -11.90
N VAL A 280 13.31 18.16 -12.44
CA VAL A 280 14.62 17.73 -12.97
C VAL A 280 14.39 17.21 -14.37
N VAL A 281 14.66 18.02 -15.39
CA VAL A 281 14.24 17.77 -16.79
C VAL A 281 14.92 16.56 -17.43
N GLU A 282 16.08 16.15 -16.89
CA GLU A 282 16.90 15.04 -17.38
C GLU A 282 16.40 13.66 -16.93
N VAL A 283 15.42 13.61 -16.01
CA VAL A 283 14.84 12.36 -15.53
C VAL A 283 14.15 11.65 -16.69
N SER A 284 14.42 10.36 -16.82
CA SER A 284 13.86 9.51 -17.86
C SER A 284 13.14 8.29 -17.27
N ALA A 285 12.45 7.53 -18.12
CA ALA A 285 11.86 6.25 -17.73
C ALA A 285 12.92 5.22 -17.28
N ASP A 286 14.18 5.38 -17.70
CA ASP A 286 15.26 4.48 -17.29
C ASP A 286 15.69 4.73 -15.85
N ASP A 287 15.41 5.91 -15.29
CA ASP A 287 15.69 6.25 -13.89
C ASP A 287 14.62 5.76 -12.93
N VAL A 288 13.59 5.09 -13.44
CA VAL A 288 12.45 4.57 -12.67
C VAL A 288 12.50 3.05 -12.58
N TYR A 289 12.43 2.56 -11.35
CA TYR A 289 12.39 1.14 -11.01
C TYR A 289 11.04 0.83 -10.35
N LEU A 290 10.38 -0.23 -10.83
CA LEU A 290 9.08 -0.67 -10.34
C LEU A 290 9.26 -1.84 -9.37
N TYR A 291 8.48 -1.84 -8.28
CA TYR A 291 8.51 -2.84 -7.24
C TYR A 291 7.08 -3.33 -6.89
N PRO A 292 6.93 -4.52 -6.27
CA PRO A 292 5.63 -5.09 -5.92
C PRO A 292 4.77 -4.23 -4.96
N CYS A 293 5.41 -3.39 -4.13
CA CYS A 293 4.71 -2.45 -3.24
C CYS A 293 5.62 -1.28 -2.82
N GLY A 294 5.03 -0.26 -2.19
CA GLY A 294 5.79 0.91 -1.68
C GLY A 294 6.89 0.53 -0.68
N MET A 295 6.63 -0.41 0.23
CA MET A 295 7.66 -0.87 1.18
C MET A 295 8.83 -1.58 0.49
N ALA A 296 8.57 -2.28 -0.62
CA ALA A 296 9.65 -2.88 -1.42
C ALA A 296 10.51 -1.80 -2.07
N ALA A 297 9.94 -0.67 -2.51
CA ALA A 297 10.71 0.48 -3.00
C ALA A 297 11.56 1.12 -1.88
N ILE A 298 10.99 1.32 -0.69
CA ILE A 298 11.70 1.87 0.49
C ILE A 298 12.84 0.95 0.92
N TRP A 299 12.56 -0.36 1.02
CA TRP A 299 13.58 -1.35 1.39
C TRP A 299 14.71 -1.37 0.36
N ASN A 300 14.40 -1.34 -0.94
CA ASN A 300 15.41 -1.29 -1.98
C ASN A 300 16.21 0.01 -1.96
N ALA A 301 15.58 1.17 -1.70
CA ALA A 301 16.31 2.43 -1.54
C ALA A 301 17.35 2.37 -0.40
N HIS A 302 16.98 1.74 0.72
CA HIS A 302 17.91 1.51 1.82
C HIS A 302 18.98 0.46 1.49
N PHE A 303 18.60 -0.62 0.83
CA PHE A 303 19.53 -1.67 0.40
C PHE A 303 20.60 -1.12 -0.56
N ILE A 304 20.21 -0.33 -1.57
CA ILE A 304 21.17 0.26 -2.51
C ILE A 304 22.02 1.33 -1.86
N ALA A 305 21.51 2.07 -0.86
CA ALA A 305 22.31 2.99 -0.08
C ALA A 305 23.44 2.24 0.65
N LEU A 306 23.10 1.17 1.37
CA LEU A 306 24.06 0.28 2.06
C LEU A 306 25.07 -0.36 1.10
N ALA A 307 24.64 -0.69 -0.12
CA ALA A 307 25.52 -1.29 -1.13
C ALA A 307 26.43 -0.27 -1.84
N THR A 308 26.13 1.02 -1.74
CA THR A 308 26.80 2.08 -2.51
C THR A 308 27.73 2.93 -1.65
N LEU A 309 27.31 3.27 -0.43
CA LEU A 309 28.05 4.13 0.48
C LEU A 309 28.62 3.34 1.67
N HIS A 310 29.50 4.00 2.43
CA HIS A 310 30.01 3.42 3.67
C HIS A 310 28.86 3.14 4.65
N PRO A 311 28.76 1.92 5.22
CA PRO A 311 27.71 1.61 6.17
C PRO A 311 27.79 2.51 7.41
N ALA A 312 26.74 3.29 7.64
CA ALA A 312 26.53 4.10 8.84
C ALA A 312 25.04 4.00 9.24
N LYS A 313 24.66 4.57 10.38
CA LYS A 313 23.25 4.65 10.75
C LYS A 313 22.49 5.52 9.76
N SER A 314 21.27 5.13 9.43
CA SER A 314 20.33 5.97 8.68
C SER A 314 19.62 6.94 9.63
N VAL A 315 19.02 7.99 9.07
CA VAL A 315 18.16 8.93 9.79
C VAL A 315 16.72 8.73 9.32
N CYS A 316 15.77 8.69 10.26
CA CYS A 316 14.35 8.77 9.97
C CYS A 316 13.81 10.07 10.57
N LEU A 317 13.40 11.00 9.69
CA LEU A 317 12.89 12.33 10.07
C LEU A 317 11.39 12.42 9.82
N GLY A 318 10.65 12.78 10.86
CA GLY A 318 9.20 12.74 10.92
C GLY A 318 8.68 11.37 11.38
N PHE A 319 7.49 11.37 11.97
CA PHE A 319 6.78 10.16 12.34
C PHE A 319 6.36 9.42 11.05
N PRO A 320 7.00 8.28 10.72
CA PRO A 320 6.82 7.66 9.41
C PRO A 320 5.68 6.65 9.45
N TYR A 321 5.30 6.19 8.27
CA TYR A 321 4.58 4.94 8.13
C TYR A 321 5.37 3.80 8.80
N THR A 322 4.71 3.08 9.71
CA THR A 322 5.28 2.24 10.77
C THR A 322 6.49 1.39 10.33
N ASP A 323 6.43 0.79 9.14
CA ASP A 323 7.44 -0.17 8.69
C ASP A 323 8.74 0.49 8.19
N THR A 324 8.74 1.76 7.77
CA THR A 324 9.96 2.46 7.30
C THR A 324 11.00 2.54 8.41
N LEU A 325 10.60 2.97 9.60
CA LEU A 325 11.48 3.01 10.77
C LEU A 325 12.02 1.61 11.10
N LYS A 326 11.19 0.57 11.00
CA LYS A 326 11.61 -0.81 11.28
C LYS A 326 12.61 -1.32 10.25
N ILE A 327 12.52 -0.91 8.98
CA ILE A 327 13.54 -1.23 7.96
C ILE A 327 14.89 -0.65 8.36
N LEU A 328 14.92 0.64 8.72
CA LEU A 328 16.16 1.33 9.06
C LEU A 328 16.80 0.81 10.37
N GLN A 329 15.98 0.29 11.28
CA GLN A 329 16.46 -0.33 12.53
C GLN A 329 16.98 -1.76 12.35
N LYS A 330 16.36 -2.55 11.45
CA LYS A 330 16.64 -3.99 11.34
C LYS A 330 17.70 -4.34 10.29
N TRP A 331 17.89 -3.50 9.28
CA TRP A 331 18.93 -3.68 8.27
C TRP A 331 20.02 -2.62 8.45
N GLY A 332 21.28 -3.01 8.27
CA GLY A 332 22.41 -2.11 8.44
C GLY A 332 22.72 -1.73 9.90
N PRO A 333 23.50 -0.67 10.12
CA PRO A 333 23.97 -0.25 11.46
C PRO A 333 22.91 0.34 12.41
N GLY A 334 21.67 0.52 11.96
CA GLY A 334 20.56 1.07 12.74
C GLY A 334 20.11 2.46 12.32
N CYS A 335 19.33 3.13 13.17
CA CYS A 335 18.63 4.37 12.83
C CYS A 335 18.72 5.42 13.95
N HIS A 336 18.97 6.68 13.59
CA HIS A 336 18.61 7.85 14.40
C HIS A 336 17.18 8.24 14.07
N PHE A 337 16.32 8.43 15.08
CA PHE A 337 14.91 8.73 14.89
C PHE A 337 14.54 10.08 15.48
N PHE A 338 14.01 10.96 14.63
CA PHE A 338 13.52 12.28 14.99
C PHE A 338 12.05 12.37 14.59
N GLY A 339 11.16 12.05 15.54
CA GLY A 339 9.76 11.73 15.24
C GLY A 339 8.81 12.91 15.14
N HIS A 340 9.21 14.13 15.51
CA HIS A 340 8.32 15.29 15.39
C HIS A 340 8.23 15.78 13.94
N GLY A 341 9.31 15.68 13.16
CA GLY A 341 9.35 16.13 11.77
C GLY A 341 9.20 17.65 11.64
N LEU A 342 9.72 18.40 12.62
CA LEU A 342 9.72 19.86 12.68
C LEU A 342 11.14 20.39 12.51
N ASP A 343 11.29 21.70 12.31
CA ASP A 343 12.62 22.32 12.15
C ASP A 343 13.53 22.12 13.37
N THR A 344 12.96 21.96 14.58
CA THR A 344 13.70 21.61 15.80
C THR A 344 14.37 20.24 15.72
N ASP A 345 13.72 19.26 15.06
CA ASP A 345 14.34 17.95 14.83
C ASP A 345 15.53 18.05 13.86
N ILE A 346 15.51 19.05 12.96
CA ILE A 346 16.64 19.32 12.06
C ILE A 346 17.80 19.98 12.83
N ASP A 347 17.51 20.80 13.84
CA ASP A 347 18.53 21.35 14.75
C ASP A 347 19.24 20.23 15.53
N ASP A 348 18.48 19.28 16.07
CA ASP A 348 19.02 18.13 16.78
C ASP A 348 19.83 17.21 15.83
N LEU A 349 19.33 17.00 14.61
CA LEU A 349 20.06 16.26 13.57
C LEU A 349 21.39 16.94 13.25
N GLU A 350 21.42 18.25 13.06
CA GLU A 350 22.65 18.99 12.77
C GLU A 350 23.70 18.84 13.88
N THR A 351 23.25 18.80 15.14
CA THR A 351 24.11 18.51 16.30
C THR A 351 24.72 17.11 16.20
N VAL A 352 23.91 16.08 15.91
CA VAL A 352 24.39 14.70 15.74
C VAL A 352 25.38 14.59 14.58
N LEU A 353 25.08 15.21 13.44
CA LEU A 353 25.96 15.20 12.27
C LEU A 353 27.33 15.82 12.59
N GLU A 354 27.35 16.94 13.30
CA GLU A 354 28.58 17.62 13.71
C GLU A 354 29.40 16.76 14.69
N GLU A 355 28.77 16.17 15.70
CA GLU A 355 29.45 15.31 16.66
C GLU A 355 30.07 14.06 16.02
N GLU A 356 29.32 13.36 15.16
CA GLU A 356 29.82 12.17 14.47
C GLU A 356 30.93 12.54 13.46
N HIS A 357 30.80 13.66 12.76
CA HIS A 357 31.83 14.15 11.85
C HIS A 357 33.13 14.51 12.59
N GLN A 358 33.04 15.13 13.77
CA GLN A 358 34.22 15.42 14.61
C GLN A 358 34.89 14.14 15.11
N ARG A 359 34.13 13.08 15.43
CA ARG A 359 34.68 11.79 15.84
C ARG A 359 35.40 11.07 14.72
N ASN A 360 34.89 11.15 13.48
CA ASN A 360 35.55 10.56 12.32
C ASN A 360 35.32 11.40 11.03
N PRO A 361 36.19 12.38 10.75
CA PRO A 361 36.01 13.28 9.60
C PRO A 361 36.26 12.61 8.25
N SER A 362 36.80 11.38 8.24
CA SER A 362 37.11 10.64 7.01
C SER A 362 35.91 9.89 6.41
N GLN A 363 34.77 9.87 7.10
CA GLN A 363 33.58 9.14 6.69
C GLN A 363 32.32 10.01 6.87
N PRO A 364 31.28 9.81 6.04
CA PRO A 364 29.98 10.42 6.29
C PRO A 364 29.42 10.00 7.66
N PRO A 365 28.87 10.94 8.46
CA PRO A 365 28.37 10.65 9.80
C PRO A 365 27.12 9.76 9.79
N VAL A 366 26.34 9.78 8.71
CA VAL A 366 25.13 8.98 8.52
C VAL A 366 25.09 8.45 7.08
N LEU A 367 24.35 7.36 6.86
CA LEU A 367 24.24 6.72 5.55
C LEU A 367 23.30 7.51 4.63
N ALA A 368 22.08 7.70 5.11
CA ALA A 368 20.97 8.27 4.36
C ALA A 368 19.90 8.80 5.31
N LEU A 369 19.25 9.89 4.94
CA LEU A 369 18.07 10.43 5.60
C LEU A 369 16.81 10.02 4.82
N PHE A 370 15.85 9.43 5.53
CA PHE A 370 14.53 9.07 5.04
C PHE A 370 13.49 10.00 5.65
N THR A 371 12.63 10.58 4.82
CA THR A 371 11.51 11.41 5.26
C THR A 371 10.32 11.30 4.30
N GLU A 372 9.11 11.45 4.83
CA GLU A 372 7.89 11.56 4.03
C GLU A 372 7.57 13.04 3.75
N PHE A 373 7.02 13.33 2.59
CA PHE A 373 6.60 14.70 2.25
C PHE A 373 5.20 14.73 1.62
N PRO A 374 4.16 15.23 2.35
CA PRO A 374 4.13 15.43 3.80
C PRO A 374 4.02 14.09 4.55
N SER A 375 4.20 14.10 5.88
CA SER A 375 4.17 12.89 6.72
C SER A 375 2.77 12.28 6.92
N ASN A 376 2.70 10.97 7.12
CA ASN A 376 1.49 10.25 7.48
C ASN A 376 1.54 9.85 8.98
N PRO A 377 0.61 10.30 9.85
CA PRO A 377 -0.69 10.93 9.54
C PRO A 377 -0.74 12.46 9.78
N LEU A 378 0.31 13.07 10.33
CA LEU A 378 0.27 14.45 10.83
C LEU A 378 0.45 15.51 9.75
N LEU A 379 0.83 15.11 8.54
CA LEU A 379 0.95 15.96 7.35
C LEU A 379 1.90 17.13 7.55
N ARG A 380 2.93 16.91 8.38
CA ARG A 380 4.06 17.82 8.55
C ARG A 380 4.99 17.69 7.35
N SER A 381 5.56 18.81 6.93
CA SER A 381 6.47 18.92 5.80
C SER A 381 7.83 19.36 6.32
N ALA A 382 8.85 18.52 6.12
CA ALA A 382 10.21 18.85 6.54
C ALA A 382 10.81 19.94 5.64
N ASN A 383 11.71 20.76 6.18
CA ASN A 383 12.42 21.80 5.42
C ASN A 383 13.46 21.17 4.46
N LEU A 384 13.01 20.69 3.29
CA LEU A 384 13.85 19.98 2.32
C LEU A 384 15.05 20.79 1.82
N PRO A 385 14.95 22.12 1.56
CA PRO A 385 16.13 22.91 1.21
C PRO A 385 17.21 22.92 2.29
N ARG A 386 16.82 22.95 3.58
CA ARG A 386 17.78 22.85 4.69
C ARG A 386 18.41 21.47 4.75
N LEU A 387 17.62 20.41 4.63
CA LEU A 387 18.13 19.03 4.62
C LEU A 387 19.10 18.79 3.47
N ARG A 388 18.80 19.28 2.26
CA ARG A 388 19.71 19.17 1.10
C ARG A 388 21.07 19.81 1.38
N LYS A 389 21.10 20.99 1.99
CA LYS A 389 22.36 21.66 2.39
C LYS A 389 23.16 20.82 3.38
N LEU A 390 22.51 20.20 4.37
CA LEU A 390 23.17 19.32 5.33
C LEU A 390 23.72 18.06 4.64
N ALA A 391 22.93 17.44 3.76
CA ALA A 391 23.34 16.27 3.00
C ALA A 391 24.55 16.56 2.09
N ASP A 392 24.60 17.75 1.47
CA ASP A 392 25.74 18.16 0.66
C ASP A 392 26.99 18.43 1.50
N LYS A 393 26.82 19.03 2.69
CA LYS A 393 27.91 19.31 3.66
C LYS A 393 28.52 18.03 4.23
N TYR A 394 27.68 17.07 4.62
CA TYR A 394 28.11 15.86 5.34
C TYR A 394 28.14 14.59 4.48
N ASP A 395 27.85 14.70 3.18
CA ASP A 395 27.97 13.62 2.18
C ASP A 395 27.09 12.37 2.48
N PHE A 396 25.81 12.60 2.77
CA PHE A 396 24.82 11.52 2.95
C PHE A 396 23.67 11.62 1.95
N LEU A 397 22.95 10.52 1.72
CA LEU A 397 21.83 10.48 0.77
C LEU A 397 20.54 11.05 1.36
N ILE A 398 19.70 11.66 0.54
CA ILE A 398 18.31 11.95 0.90
C ILE A 398 17.37 11.03 0.12
N VAL A 399 16.54 10.30 0.85
CA VAL A 399 15.44 9.48 0.34
C VAL A 399 14.11 10.10 0.76
N ILE A 400 13.28 10.49 -0.20
CA ILE A 400 11.98 11.11 0.07
C ILE A 400 10.86 10.18 -0.38
N ASP A 401 9.97 9.83 0.54
CA ASP A 401 8.69 9.19 0.20
C ASP A 401 7.64 10.28 -0.09
N GLU A 402 7.25 10.38 -1.36
CA GLU A 402 6.28 11.37 -1.83
C GLU A 402 4.85 10.81 -1.94
N THR A 403 4.56 9.64 -1.38
CA THR A 403 3.27 8.94 -1.57
C THR A 403 2.05 9.82 -1.28
N ILE A 404 2.09 10.58 -0.17
CA ILE A 404 0.97 11.45 0.23
C ILE A 404 0.94 12.73 -0.60
N GLY A 405 2.09 13.35 -0.80
CA GLY A 405 2.18 14.61 -1.54
C GLY A 405 1.87 14.43 -3.01
N ASN A 406 2.30 13.31 -3.61
CA ASN A 406 2.21 12.91 -5.00
C ASN A 406 2.83 13.89 -6.02
N VAL A 407 3.32 13.34 -7.14
CA VAL A 407 4.10 14.07 -8.16
C VAL A 407 3.37 15.25 -8.82
N LEU A 408 2.03 15.31 -8.77
CA LEU A 408 1.29 16.45 -9.34
C LEU A 408 1.26 17.66 -8.41
N ASN A 409 1.28 17.43 -7.09
CA ASN A 409 1.15 18.51 -6.12
C ASN A 409 2.49 19.03 -5.60
N ILE A 410 3.54 18.21 -5.60
CA ILE A 410 4.85 18.56 -5.03
C ILE A 410 6.00 18.26 -6.00
N ARG A 411 7.13 18.95 -5.78
CA ARG A 411 8.40 18.77 -6.47
C ARG A 411 9.52 18.59 -5.46
N VAL A 412 9.72 17.35 -5.05
CA VAL A 412 10.72 16.99 -4.03
C VAL A 412 12.01 16.43 -4.62
N LEU A 413 11.96 15.94 -5.86
CA LEU A 413 13.13 15.36 -6.55
C LEU A 413 14.36 16.29 -6.60
N PRO A 414 14.23 17.63 -6.77
CA PRO A 414 15.38 18.54 -6.68
C PRO A 414 16.16 18.49 -5.35
N TYR A 415 15.54 17.99 -4.28
CA TYR A 415 16.16 17.88 -2.95
C TYR A 415 16.53 16.44 -2.56
N ALA A 416 16.20 15.46 -3.41
CA ALA A 416 16.40 14.04 -3.13
C ALA A 416 17.51 13.45 -4.01
N ASP A 417 18.19 12.43 -3.50
CA ASP A 417 18.99 11.50 -4.31
C ASP A 417 18.10 10.38 -4.86
N ILE A 418 17.15 9.92 -4.03
CA ILE A 418 16.16 8.89 -4.37
C ILE A 418 14.77 9.38 -3.95
N VAL A 419 13.79 9.27 -4.84
CA VAL A 419 12.37 9.42 -4.49
C VAL A 419 11.69 8.06 -4.54
N VAL A 420 10.89 7.73 -3.53
CA VAL A 420 10.07 6.53 -3.50
C VAL A 420 8.59 6.89 -3.43
N SER A 421 7.73 6.02 -3.95
CA SER A 421 6.28 6.22 -3.89
C SER A 421 5.54 4.89 -3.84
N SER A 422 4.47 4.83 -3.07
CA SER A 422 3.51 3.73 -3.11
C SER A 422 2.49 3.97 -4.21
N MET A 423 2.66 3.26 -5.33
CA MET A 423 1.70 3.27 -6.44
C MET A 423 0.37 2.58 -6.07
N THR A 424 0.38 1.76 -5.02
CA THR A 424 -0.80 1.14 -4.41
C THR A 424 -1.91 2.14 -4.03
N LYS A 425 -1.53 3.39 -3.71
CA LYS A 425 -2.42 4.42 -3.18
C LYS A 425 -3.08 5.19 -4.31
N VAL A 426 -3.06 6.52 -4.25
CA VAL A 426 -3.81 7.39 -5.16
C VAL A 426 -3.36 7.29 -6.62
N PHE A 427 -2.16 6.78 -6.88
CA PHE A 427 -1.70 6.46 -8.22
C PHE A 427 -2.57 5.38 -8.88
N SER A 428 -2.87 4.28 -8.17
CA SER A 428 -3.84 3.27 -8.61
C SER A 428 -5.28 3.73 -8.37
N GLY A 429 -5.61 4.17 -7.16
CA GLY A 429 -6.96 4.62 -6.78
C GLY A 429 -8.00 3.50 -6.65
N ALA A 430 -7.83 2.35 -7.31
CA ALA A 430 -8.84 1.29 -7.39
C ALA A 430 -8.79 0.24 -6.27
N MET A 431 -7.79 0.30 -5.37
CA MET A 431 -7.63 -0.61 -4.23
C MET A 431 -7.61 -2.11 -4.59
N ASN A 432 -7.13 -2.47 -5.76
CA ASN A 432 -7.12 -3.86 -6.24
C ASN A 432 -5.73 -4.33 -6.69
N VAL A 433 -4.69 -3.52 -6.52
CA VAL A 433 -3.33 -3.81 -6.96
C VAL A 433 -2.33 -3.04 -6.11
N MET A 434 -1.23 -3.70 -5.75
CA MET A 434 -0.11 -3.07 -5.09
C MET A 434 0.98 -2.72 -6.11
N GLY A 435 1.76 -1.70 -5.79
CA GLY A 435 2.97 -1.35 -6.52
C GLY A 435 3.75 -0.27 -5.79
N GLY A 436 5.03 -0.16 -6.12
CA GLY A 436 5.91 0.88 -5.65
C GLY A 436 6.85 1.33 -6.75
N SER A 437 7.34 2.56 -6.65
CA SER A 437 8.35 3.10 -7.56
C SER A 437 9.52 3.67 -6.78
N LEU A 438 10.71 3.55 -7.37
CA LEU A 438 11.92 4.25 -6.97
C LEU A 438 12.40 5.06 -8.18
N VAL A 439 12.70 6.35 -7.97
CA VAL A 439 13.21 7.27 -8.98
C VAL A 439 14.58 7.77 -8.52
N LEU A 440 15.60 7.60 -9.34
CA LEU A 440 16.91 8.22 -9.11
C LEU A 440 16.93 9.65 -9.64
N ASN A 441 17.58 10.55 -8.89
CA ASN A 441 17.85 11.89 -9.38
C ASN A 441 19.15 11.91 -10.23
N PRO A 442 19.08 12.15 -11.56
CA PRO A 442 20.26 12.20 -12.42
C PRO A 442 21.22 13.35 -12.13
N ARG A 443 20.78 14.36 -11.37
CA ARG A 443 21.65 15.47 -10.90
C ARG A 443 22.33 15.18 -9.56
N GLY A 444 21.95 14.10 -8.87
CA GLY A 444 22.51 13.76 -7.56
C GLY A 444 23.98 13.38 -7.65
N ARG A 445 24.80 13.81 -6.68
CA ARG A 445 26.25 13.53 -6.66
C ARG A 445 26.59 12.03 -6.69
N HIS A 446 25.69 11.19 -6.15
CA HIS A 446 25.85 9.74 -6.09
C HIS A 446 25.13 8.99 -7.20
N TYR A 447 24.52 9.69 -8.17
CA TYR A 447 23.69 9.07 -9.22
C TYR A 447 24.41 7.91 -9.93
N SER A 448 25.63 8.11 -10.42
CA SER A 448 26.36 7.07 -11.17
C SER A 448 26.61 5.81 -10.34
N ALA A 449 26.89 5.98 -9.04
CA ALA A 449 27.15 4.86 -8.13
C ALA A 449 25.84 4.12 -7.80
N LEU A 450 24.77 4.85 -7.49
CA LEU A 450 23.43 4.30 -7.26
C LEU A 450 22.91 3.56 -8.50
N LYS A 451 23.07 4.15 -9.69
CA LYS A 451 22.68 3.58 -10.98
C LYS A 451 23.45 2.29 -11.26
N SER A 452 24.76 2.29 -11.02
CA SER A 452 25.59 1.08 -11.18
C SER A 452 25.18 -0.02 -10.22
N SER A 453 24.90 0.33 -8.96
CA SER A 453 24.41 -0.61 -7.95
C SER A 453 23.06 -1.22 -8.35
N LEU A 454 22.12 -0.39 -8.83
CA LEU A 454 20.82 -0.87 -9.33
C LEU A 454 20.97 -1.74 -10.58
N ASN A 455 21.81 -1.35 -11.55
CA ASN A 455 22.07 -2.18 -12.74
C ASN A 455 22.63 -3.56 -12.39
N ALA A 456 23.41 -3.67 -11.30
CA ALA A 456 23.96 -4.94 -10.82
C ALA A 456 22.97 -5.76 -9.97
N ASN A 457 22.05 -5.11 -9.26
CA ASN A 457 21.26 -5.75 -8.20
C ASN A 457 19.75 -5.81 -8.45
N PHE A 458 19.20 -5.00 -9.36
CA PHE A 458 17.77 -4.93 -9.61
C PHE A 458 17.26 -6.22 -10.28
N GLU A 459 16.21 -6.80 -9.70
CA GLU A 459 15.41 -7.86 -10.32
C GLU A 459 14.00 -7.32 -10.54
N ASP A 460 13.49 -7.43 -11.77
CA ASP A 460 12.11 -7.07 -12.07
C ASP A 460 11.15 -8.10 -11.46
N THR A 461 10.74 -7.81 -10.24
CA THR A 461 9.82 -8.64 -9.46
C THR A 461 8.38 -8.15 -9.52
N TYR A 462 8.11 -7.08 -10.28
CA TYR A 462 6.75 -6.58 -10.40
C TYR A 462 5.96 -7.48 -11.35
N PHE A 463 5.02 -8.25 -10.79
CA PHE A 463 4.30 -9.26 -11.55
C PHE A 463 3.53 -8.66 -12.74
N SER A 464 3.52 -9.38 -13.87
CA SER A 464 3.03 -8.88 -15.16
C SER A 464 1.58 -8.41 -15.12
N GLU A 465 0.68 -9.19 -14.52
CA GLU A 465 -0.73 -8.83 -14.43
C GLU A 465 -0.96 -7.67 -13.46
N ASP A 466 -0.21 -7.62 -12.36
CA ASP A 466 -0.25 -6.47 -11.46
C ASP A 466 0.19 -5.18 -12.18
N ALA A 467 1.23 -5.25 -13.01
CA ALA A 467 1.65 -4.10 -13.83
C ALA A 467 0.58 -3.66 -14.83
N ILE A 468 -0.14 -4.59 -15.47
CA ILE A 468 -1.24 -4.29 -16.39
C ILE A 468 -2.39 -3.58 -15.65
N TYR A 469 -2.80 -4.09 -14.49
CA TYR A 469 -3.83 -3.46 -13.67
C TYR A 469 -3.39 -2.08 -13.17
N MET A 470 -2.15 -1.95 -12.73
CA MET A 470 -1.59 -0.68 -12.26
C MET A 470 -1.53 0.36 -13.37
N GLU A 471 -1.10 -0.02 -14.57
CA GLU A 471 -1.08 0.88 -15.74
C GLU A 471 -2.50 1.35 -16.04
N ARG A 472 -3.46 0.43 -16.16
CA ARG A 472 -4.87 0.74 -16.42
C ARG A 472 -5.44 1.71 -15.39
N ASN A 473 -5.23 1.41 -14.12
CA ASN A 473 -5.77 2.18 -13.00
C ASN A 473 -5.15 3.58 -12.88
N SER A 474 -3.94 3.80 -13.41
CA SER A 474 -3.24 5.09 -13.29
C SER A 474 -3.48 6.06 -14.45
N ARG A 475 -4.22 5.65 -15.50
CA ARG A 475 -4.52 6.51 -16.67
C ARG A 475 -5.29 7.78 -16.33
N ASP A 476 -6.17 7.74 -15.33
CA ASP A 476 -6.93 8.93 -14.90
C ASP A 476 -6.36 9.60 -13.64
N PHE A 477 -5.12 9.27 -13.27
CA PHE A 477 -4.42 9.78 -12.09
C PHE A 477 -4.48 11.31 -12.00
N LYS A 478 -4.21 12.03 -13.10
CA LYS A 478 -4.25 13.49 -13.12
C LYS A 478 -5.64 14.04 -12.79
N ARG A 479 -6.66 13.60 -13.51
CA ARG A 479 -8.05 14.00 -13.27
C ARG A 479 -8.48 13.69 -11.83
N ARG A 480 -8.11 12.51 -11.33
CA ARG A 480 -8.39 12.06 -9.96
C ARG A 480 -7.80 13.01 -8.93
N ILE A 481 -6.50 13.33 -9.03
CA ILE A 481 -5.83 14.24 -8.07
C ILE A 481 -6.49 15.61 -8.05
N ARG A 482 -6.84 16.19 -9.21
CA ARG A 482 -7.50 17.49 -9.26
C ARG A 482 -8.82 17.55 -8.49
N LEU A 483 -9.62 16.49 -8.59
CA LEU A 483 -10.89 16.40 -7.89
C LEU A 483 -10.67 16.13 -6.39
N ILE A 484 -9.78 15.19 -6.07
CA ILE A 484 -9.43 14.86 -4.69
C ILE A 484 -8.87 16.07 -3.94
N ASP A 485 -7.97 16.84 -4.54
CA ASP A 485 -7.42 18.07 -3.93
C ASP A 485 -8.54 19.06 -3.60
N PHE A 486 -9.42 19.34 -4.56
CA PHE A 486 -10.54 20.26 -4.38
C PHE A 486 -11.50 19.78 -3.28
N ASN A 487 -11.87 18.51 -3.32
CA ASN A 487 -12.75 17.90 -2.32
C ASN A 487 -12.13 17.94 -0.92
N THR A 488 -10.84 17.63 -0.82
CA THR A 488 -10.11 17.57 0.45
C THR A 488 -9.95 18.94 1.07
N GLU A 489 -9.53 19.93 0.27
CA GLU A 489 -9.39 21.30 0.73
C GLU A 489 -10.74 21.86 1.20
N THR A 490 -11.79 21.72 0.40
CA THR A 490 -13.15 22.18 0.76
C THR A 490 -13.65 21.52 2.05
N THR A 491 -13.44 20.21 2.19
CA THR A 491 -13.79 19.45 3.39
C THR A 491 -13.03 19.92 4.63
N CYS A 492 -11.71 20.10 4.49
CA CYS A 492 -10.86 20.54 5.60
C CYS A 492 -11.19 21.96 6.02
N ASP A 493 -11.46 22.87 5.08
CA ASP A 493 -11.86 24.25 5.36
C ASP A 493 -13.17 24.28 6.17
N PHE A 494 -14.15 23.45 5.80
CA PHE A 494 -15.42 23.29 6.52
C PHE A 494 -15.23 22.78 7.96
N LEU A 495 -14.37 21.76 8.15
CA LEU A 495 -14.11 21.18 9.47
C LEU A 495 -13.28 22.15 10.34
N ARG A 496 -12.25 22.77 9.76
CA ARG A 496 -11.34 23.68 10.47
C ARG A 496 -12.09 24.92 10.94
N SER A 497 -13.02 25.47 10.16
CA SER A 497 -13.81 26.63 10.60
C SER A 497 -14.65 26.38 11.86
N ARG A 498 -14.79 25.12 12.28
CA ARG A 498 -15.53 24.67 13.47
C ARG A 498 -14.60 24.07 14.53
N SER A 499 -13.29 24.33 14.47
CA SER A 499 -12.32 23.75 15.41
C SER A 499 -11.79 24.76 16.42
N VAL A 500 -11.25 24.23 17.52
CA VAL A 500 -10.50 25.01 18.52
C VAL A 500 -9.31 25.73 17.89
N ALA A 501 -8.60 25.07 16.96
CA ALA A 501 -7.48 25.66 16.22
C ALA A 501 -7.86 26.87 15.34
N ALA A 502 -9.15 27.03 14.99
CA ALA A 502 -9.66 28.23 14.31
C ALA A 502 -10.23 29.28 15.28
N GLY A 503 -10.06 29.10 16.59
CA GLY A 503 -10.50 30.03 17.63
C GLY A 503 -11.93 29.79 18.15
N VAL A 504 -12.57 28.67 17.80
CA VAL A 504 -13.91 28.33 18.30
C VAL A 504 -13.79 27.63 19.65
N SER A 505 -13.93 28.38 20.76
CA SER A 505 -13.62 27.88 22.11
C SER A 505 -14.48 26.70 22.59
N SER A 506 -15.70 26.53 22.09
CA SER A 506 -16.61 25.44 22.46
C SER A 506 -16.71 24.34 21.39
N ALA A 507 -15.75 24.28 20.48
CA ALA A 507 -15.71 23.27 19.41
C ALA A 507 -15.35 21.88 19.94
N VAL A 508 -15.99 20.85 19.36
CA VAL A 508 -15.64 19.44 19.59
C VAL A 508 -14.39 19.00 18.81
N ILE A 509 -14.13 19.64 17.66
CA ILE A 509 -12.93 19.41 16.86
C ILE A 509 -11.79 20.21 17.46
N LYS A 510 -10.67 19.55 17.76
CA LYS A 510 -9.46 20.18 18.29
C LYS A 510 -8.64 20.79 17.15
N GLU A 511 -8.20 19.97 16.21
CA GLU A 511 -7.34 20.37 15.09
C GLU A 511 -7.68 19.57 13.82
N VAL A 512 -7.47 20.20 12.66
CA VAL A 512 -7.54 19.59 11.33
C VAL A 512 -6.17 19.73 10.67
N PHE A 513 -5.53 18.59 10.42
CA PHE A 513 -4.22 18.49 9.80
C PHE A 513 -4.37 18.41 8.28
N LEU A 514 -3.83 19.41 7.59
CA LEU A 514 -3.67 19.47 6.13
C LEU A 514 -2.40 20.32 5.86
N PRO A 515 -1.57 20.04 4.84
CA PRO A 515 -0.36 20.82 4.60
C PRO A 515 -0.59 22.33 4.39
N LYS A 516 -1.81 22.73 3.99
CA LYS A 516 -2.27 24.13 3.95
C LYS A 516 -2.17 24.84 5.30
N TYR A 517 -2.27 24.10 6.40
CA TYR A 517 -2.32 24.61 7.78
C TYR A 517 -1.14 24.17 8.63
N ILE A 518 -0.52 23.05 8.28
CA ILE A 518 0.53 22.41 9.05
C ILE A 518 1.86 22.57 8.33
N THR A 519 2.81 23.27 8.95
CA THR A 519 4.11 23.63 8.34
C THR A 519 3.96 24.23 6.93
N PRO A 520 3.05 25.21 6.72
CA PRO A 520 2.71 25.70 5.39
C PRO A 520 3.92 26.30 4.66
N GLU A 521 4.82 26.95 5.38
CA GLU A 521 6.07 27.49 4.85
C GLU A 521 6.94 26.41 4.20
N ASN A 522 7.08 25.26 4.84
CA ASN A 522 7.87 24.15 4.31
C ASN A 522 7.18 23.48 3.10
N TYR A 523 5.85 23.31 3.17
CA TYR A 523 5.09 22.74 2.04
C TYR A 523 5.16 23.63 0.80
N GLU A 524 4.96 24.95 0.94
CA GLU A 524 4.95 25.89 -0.18
C GLU A 524 6.32 26.06 -0.87
N LEU A 525 7.43 25.69 -0.22
CA LEU A 525 8.75 25.61 -0.86
C LEU A 525 8.81 24.51 -1.92
N CYS A 526 8.04 23.44 -1.72
CA CYS A 526 8.07 22.25 -2.57
C CYS A 526 6.78 22.05 -3.37
N ARG A 527 5.71 22.82 -3.12
CA ARG A 527 4.47 22.75 -3.89
C ARG A 527 4.75 23.03 -5.37
N ASN A 528 4.14 22.24 -6.24
CA ASN A 528 4.24 22.41 -7.67
C ASN A 528 3.52 23.70 -8.09
N LYS A 529 4.30 24.72 -8.43
CA LYS A 529 3.80 26.05 -8.79
C LYS A 529 3.49 26.19 -10.28
N ASP A 530 3.87 25.23 -11.12
CA ASP A 530 3.61 25.36 -12.54
C ASP A 530 2.11 25.29 -12.82
N VAL A 531 1.66 26.17 -13.71
CA VAL A 531 0.29 26.13 -14.21
C VAL A 531 0.24 25.02 -15.25
N ASP A 532 -0.56 24.01 -14.98
CA ASP A 532 -0.78 22.95 -15.94
C ASP A 532 -1.48 23.52 -17.19
N PRO A 533 -0.94 23.31 -18.39
CA PRO A 533 -1.46 23.93 -19.60
C PRO A 533 -2.82 23.37 -20.03
N GLU A 534 -3.21 22.18 -19.56
CA GLU A 534 -4.47 21.54 -19.96
C GLU A 534 -5.64 22.00 -19.10
N ASP A 535 -5.45 22.16 -17.79
CA ASP A 535 -6.53 22.48 -16.84
C ASP A 535 -6.36 23.83 -16.13
N GLY A 536 -5.23 24.52 -16.32
CA GLY A 536 -4.95 25.82 -15.72
C GLY A 536 -4.70 25.77 -14.21
N LYS A 537 -4.57 24.58 -13.60
CA LYS A 537 -4.42 24.41 -12.15
C LYS A 537 -2.95 24.24 -11.75
N ARG A 538 -2.64 24.61 -10.50
CA ARG A 538 -1.36 24.37 -9.83
C ARG A 538 -1.47 23.14 -8.91
N GLY A 539 -0.37 22.69 -8.32
CA GLY A 539 -0.39 21.58 -7.35
C GLY A 539 -1.27 21.88 -6.13
N GLY A 540 -2.08 20.94 -5.68
CA GLY A 540 -2.94 21.07 -4.50
C GLY A 540 -2.23 20.76 -3.18
N TYR A 541 -3.02 20.39 -2.15
CA TYR A 541 -2.52 20.02 -0.82
C TYR A 541 -2.63 18.51 -0.52
N GLY A 542 -3.05 17.70 -1.49
CA GLY A 542 -3.21 16.26 -1.36
C GLY A 542 -4.61 15.82 -0.95
N GLY A 543 -4.78 14.50 -0.87
CA GLY A 543 -6.07 13.84 -0.66
C GLY A 543 -6.30 13.26 0.74
N LEU A 544 -5.41 13.57 1.68
CA LEU A 544 -5.39 12.99 3.01
C LEU A 544 -5.44 14.12 4.04
N PHE A 545 -6.29 13.97 5.05
CA PHE A 545 -6.27 14.82 6.23
C PHE A 545 -6.45 13.98 7.49
N SER A 546 -6.05 14.56 8.62
CA SER A 546 -6.34 14.00 9.95
C SER A 546 -7.14 15.01 10.76
N VAL A 547 -7.97 14.52 11.66
CA VAL A 547 -8.77 15.33 12.58
C VAL A 547 -8.66 14.76 13.99
N THR A 548 -8.45 15.63 14.96
CA THR A 548 -8.45 15.28 16.39
C THR A 548 -9.59 15.98 17.11
N PHE A 549 -10.02 15.40 18.22
CA PHE A 549 -11.17 15.85 18.98
C PHE A 549 -10.76 16.19 20.42
N THR A 550 -11.56 17.00 21.09
CA THR A 550 -11.34 17.39 22.48
C THR A 550 -11.59 16.25 23.47
N THR A 551 -12.36 15.23 23.07
CA THR A 551 -12.59 13.99 23.83
C THR A 551 -12.50 12.75 22.94
N LEU A 552 -12.23 11.60 23.54
CA LEU A 552 -12.18 10.32 22.83
C LEU A 552 -13.59 9.88 22.38
N GLU A 553 -14.60 10.17 23.17
CA GLU A 553 -16.01 9.88 22.90
C GLU A 553 -16.49 10.61 21.64
N ALA A 554 -16.10 11.87 21.48
CA ALA A 554 -16.40 12.63 20.27
C ALA A 554 -15.74 12.02 19.02
N SER A 555 -14.49 11.56 19.13
CA SER A 555 -13.79 10.89 18.04
C SER A 555 -14.47 9.59 17.62
N LYS A 556 -14.86 8.76 18.61
CA LYS A 556 -15.65 7.54 18.39
C LYS A 556 -16.96 7.85 17.67
N ALA A 557 -17.72 8.83 18.15
CA ALA A 557 -19.00 9.22 17.57
C ALA A 557 -18.85 9.77 16.13
N PHE A 558 -17.84 10.61 15.90
CA PHE A 558 -17.52 11.11 14.55
C PHE A 558 -17.22 9.96 13.59
N TYR A 559 -16.30 9.08 13.96
CA TYR A 559 -15.89 7.95 13.12
C TYR A 559 -17.06 7.01 12.82
N ASP A 560 -17.84 6.63 13.83
CA ASP A 560 -18.97 5.71 13.68
C ASP A 560 -20.07 6.31 12.79
N ALA A 561 -20.30 7.63 12.86
CA ALA A 561 -21.31 8.32 12.07
C ALA A 561 -20.89 8.67 10.63
N LEU A 562 -19.58 8.73 10.33
CA LEU A 562 -19.07 9.12 9.01
C LEU A 562 -19.48 8.11 7.93
N GLN A 563 -20.14 8.56 6.87
CA GLN A 563 -20.79 7.69 5.87
C GLN A 563 -19.90 7.32 4.68
N CYS A 564 -18.63 7.05 4.92
CA CYS A 564 -17.67 6.62 3.91
C CYS A 564 -17.25 5.16 4.12
N TYR A 565 -16.39 4.63 3.24
CA TYR A 565 -15.71 3.37 3.54
C TYR A 565 -14.83 3.53 4.78
N LYS A 566 -14.66 2.45 5.54
CA LYS A 566 -13.92 2.46 6.80
C LYS A 566 -13.00 1.25 6.89
N GLY A 567 -11.70 1.47 7.00
CA GLY A 567 -10.73 0.37 6.92
C GLY A 567 -9.29 0.84 6.73
N PRO A 568 -8.32 -0.10 6.72
CA PRO A 568 -6.92 0.21 6.45
C PRO A 568 -6.72 0.71 5.01
N SER A 569 -5.59 1.39 4.76
CA SER A 569 -5.23 2.04 3.48
C SER A 569 -5.70 3.51 3.35
N LEU A 570 -5.44 4.10 2.18
CA LEU A 570 -5.69 5.50 1.80
C LEU A 570 -5.48 5.67 0.28
N GLY A 571 -5.80 6.85 -0.24
CA GLY A 571 -5.54 7.28 -1.61
C GLY A 571 -6.37 6.46 -2.61
N THR A 572 -7.68 6.54 -2.51
CA THR A 572 -8.59 5.70 -3.30
C THR A 572 -9.59 6.56 -4.08
N ASN A 573 -10.28 5.97 -5.06
CA ASN A 573 -11.34 6.66 -5.80
C ASN A 573 -12.53 7.02 -4.90
N SER A 574 -12.67 6.35 -3.77
CA SER A 574 -13.71 6.60 -2.77
C SER A 574 -13.09 7.06 -1.45
N THR A 575 -13.87 7.80 -0.66
CA THR A 575 -13.48 8.29 0.65
C THR A 575 -13.37 7.11 1.62
N LEU A 576 -12.26 7.07 2.35
CA LEU A 576 -11.91 6.03 3.31
C LEU A 576 -11.42 6.66 4.62
N ALA A 577 -11.95 6.21 5.75
CA ALA A 577 -11.53 6.68 7.07
C ALA A 577 -11.01 5.54 7.96
N CYS A 578 -10.16 5.88 8.92
CA CYS A 578 -9.73 4.98 10.00
C CYS A 578 -9.31 5.77 11.25
N PRO A 579 -9.50 5.23 12.47
CA PRO A 579 -8.82 5.73 13.66
C PRO A 579 -7.36 5.28 13.59
N TYR A 580 -6.52 6.11 12.96
CA TYR A 580 -5.19 5.71 12.49
C TYR A 580 -4.30 5.21 13.63
N THR A 581 -4.28 5.93 14.76
CA THR A 581 -3.39 5.62 15.87
C THR A 581 -3.70 4.25 16.45
N LEU A 582 -4.98 3.88 16.57
CA LEU A 582 -5.37 2.53 16.98
C LEU A 582 -4.94 1.50 15.94
N LEU A 583 -5.24 1.72 14.67
CA LEU A 583 -4.97 0.73 13.62
C LEU A 583 -3.47 0.52 13.32
N ALA A 584 -2.63 1.53 13.56
CA ALA A 584 -1.20 1.49 13.20
C ALA A 584 -0.28 1.33 14.41
N HIS A 585 -0.73 1.71 15.60
CA HIS A 585 0.09 1.85 16.81
C HIS A 585 -0.62 1.39 18.09
N PHE A 586 -1.57 0.45 17.99
CA PHE A 586 -2.37 -0.04 19.12
C PHE A 586 -1.54 -0.44 20.35
N ALA A 587 -0.42 -1.13 20.11
CA ALA A 587 0.47 -1.61 21.18
C ALA A 587 1.50 -0.55 21.63
N GLU A 588 1.50 0.65 21.04
CA GLU A 588 2.51 1.70 21.28
C GLU A 588 1.88 3.11 21.39
N LEU A 589 0.63 3.20 21.86
CA LEU A 589 -0.12 4.47 21.99
C LEU A 589 0.62 5.52 22.82
N ASP A 590 1.21 5.14 23.95
CA ASP A 590 1.99 6.04 24.81
C ASP A 590 3.23 6.60 24.11
N TRP A 591 3.84 5.82 23.20
CA TRP A 591 4.98 6.26 22.41
C TRP A 591 4.55 7.18 21.27
N ALA A 592 3.49 6.81 20.54
CA ALA A 592 2.93 7.60 19.45
C ALA A 592 2.45 8.99 19.92
N SER A 593 1.80 9.03 21.07
CA SER A 593 1.33 10.25 21.76
C SER A 593 2.45 11.29 21.94
N ARG A 594 3.69 10.86 22.27
CA ARG A 594 4.84 11.76 22.47
C ARG A 594 5.20 12.56 21.23
N TYR A 595 4.84 12.09 20.03
CA TYR A 595 5.11 12.78 18.77
C TYR A 595 3.90 13.57 18.24
N GLY A 596 2.79 13.57 18.98
CA GLY A 596 1.52 14.21 18.62
C GLY A 596 0.56 13.30 17.85
N VAL A 597 0.83 12.00 17.78
CA VAL A 597 -0.07 11.01 17.18
C VAL A 597 -1.03 10.51 18.27
N GLU A 598 -2.09 11.27 18.50
CA GLU A 598 -3.06 11.06 19.59
C GLU A 598 -3.97 9.86 19.32
N GLU A 599 -4.41 9.15 20.36
CA GLU A 599 -5.36 8.02 20.25
C GLU A 599 -6.67 8.44 19.56
N SER A 600 -7.11 9.68 19.77
CA SER A 600 -8.33 10.25 19.21
C SER A 600 -8.24 10.63 17.72
N LEU A 601 -7.11 10.40 17.06
CA LEU A 601 -6.87 10.82 15.67
C LEU A 601 -7.66 9.95 14.68
N VAL A 602 -8.58 10.60 13.96
CA VAL A 602 -9.25 10.00 12.79
C VAL A 602 -8.58 10.52 11.53
N ARG A 603 -8.11 9.62 10.69
CA ARG A 603 -7.52 9.93 9.38
C ARG A 603 -8.55 9.66 8.30
N VAL A 604 -8.72 10.61 7.38
CA VAL A 604 -9.64 10.51 6.26
C VAL A 604 -8.88 10.74 4.96
N SER A 605 -8.97 9.77 4.06
CA SER A 605 -8.55 9.90 2.67
C SER A 605 -9.77 10.22 1.84
N VAL A 606 -9.84 11.41 1.27
CA VAL A 606 -10.98 11.85 0.47
C VAL A 606 -10.88 11.31 -0.95
N GLY A 607 -12.02 10.89 -1.50
CA GLY A 607 -12.16 10.35 -2.84
C GLY A 607 -12.75 11.34 -3.83
N MET A 608 -13.34 10.78 -4.89
CA MET A 608 -13.90 11.48 -6.04
C MET A 608 -15.41 11.69 -5.93
N GLU A 609 -16.00 11.53 -4.74
CA GLU A 609 -17.42 11.79 -4.54
C GLU A 609 -17.78 13.26 -4.83
N ASP A 610 -19.07 13.51 -5.04
CA ASP A 610 -19.61 14.86 -5.12
C ASP A 610 -19.32 15.64 -3.83
N VAL A 611 -18.84 16.88 -3.95
CA VAL A 611 -18.38 17.68 -2.81
C VAL A 611 -19.51 18.00 -1.84
N GLU A 612 -20.74 18.24 -2.31
CA GLU A 612 -21.88 18.52 -1.44
C GLU A 612 -22.28 17.28 -0.65
N LEU A 613 -22.17 16.11 -1.28
CA LEU A 613 -22.36 14.83 -0.59
C LEU A 613 -21.31 14.63 0.50
N LEU A 614 -20.03 14.90 0.23
CA LEU A 614 -18.95 14.82 1.22
C LEU A 614 -19.20 15.76 2.40
N LEU A 615 -19.55 17.01 2.14
CA LEU A 615 -19.88 17.98 3.18
C LEU A 615 -21.09 17.54 4.01
N SER A 616 -22.11 16.92 3.39
CA SER A 616 -23.25 16.37 4.12
C SER A 616 -22.85 15.24 5.07
N TRP A 617 -21.91 14.37 4.68
CA TRP A 617 -21.39 13.30 5.54
C TRP A 617 -20.59 13.86 6.71
N MET A 618 -19.75 14.87 6.45
CA MET A 618 -18.99 15.55 7.50
C MET A 618 -19.91 16.27 8.48
N GLN A 619 -20.96 16.93 8.00
CA GLN A 619 -21.96 17.58 8.85
C GLN A 619 -22.68 16.59 9.78
N ILE A 620 -23.03 15.40 9.28
CA ILE A 620 -23.62 14.32 10.09
C ILE A 620 -22.63 13.84 11.15
N ALA A 621 -21.38 13.59 10.76
CA ALA A 621 -20.35 13.10 11.67
C ALA A 621 -19.98 14.12 12.76
N VAL A 622 -19.89 15.41 12.42
CA VAL A 622 -19.66 16.50 13.38
C VAL A 622 -20.83 16.61 14.36
N ALA A 623 -22.09 16.56 13.88
CA ALA A 623 -23.26 16.62 14.76
C ALA A 623 -23.30 15.43 15.75
N ALA A 624 -22.89 14.24 15.32
CA ALA A 624 -22.78 13.09 16.21
C ALA A 624 -21.72 13.29 17.31
N ALA A 625 -20.58 13.89 16.96
CA ALA A 625 -19.54 14.26 17.93
C ALA A 625 -20.00 15.35 18.90
N GLU A 626 -20.70 16.38 18.43
CA GLU A 626 -21.25 17.44 19.28
C GLU A 626 -22.29 16.90 20.29
N ALA A 627 -23.07 15.89 19.92
CA ALA A 627 -24.06 15.28 20.80
C ALA A 627 -23.44 14.55 22.03
N THR A 628 -22.16 14.18 21.97
CA THR A 628 -21.47 13.56 23.12
C THR A 628 -21.24 14.58 24.24
N TYR A 629 -21.06 15.86 23.88
CA TYR A 629 -20.88 16.97 24.82
C TYR A 629 -22.17 17.33 25.59
N THR A 630 -23.34 17.15 24.98
CA THR A 630 -24.62 17.41 25.65
C THR A 630 -25.05 16.29 26.61
N SER A 631 -24.37 15.14 26.56
CA SER A 631 -24.67 13.95 27.34
C SER A 631 -23.70 13.71 28.51
N SER A 632 -22.67 14.56 28.64
CA SER A 632 -21.69 14.58 29.74
C SER A 632 -21.88 15.82 30.60
#